data_AF-E0NCW0-F1
#
_entry.id   AF-E0NCW0-F1
#
_cell.length_a   1.000
_cell.length_b   1.000
_cell.length_c   1.000
_cell.angle_alpha   90.00
_cell.angle_beta   90.00
_cell.angle_gamma   90.00
#
_symmetry.space_group_name_H-M   'P 1'
#
loop_
_entity.id
_entity.type
_entity.pdbx_description
1 polymer ?
#
loop_
_entity_poly.entity_id
_entity_poly.type
_entity_poly.pdbx_seq_one_letter_code
_entity_poly.pdbx_strand_id
1 'polypeptide(L)'
;MLEEGDERGEIKKSAVAVFLTCLIVGFYDGFFGPGTGSIFIIALFVINKLSLLQASATSKIFNFASNIGAFVAFLIAGKMAFLIGIPMILANLLGNHFGSLHAINSNGEVIRKVLVVTVLLIIISMAYKAFSA
;
A
#
# COMPACT_ATOMS: atom_id res chain seq x y z
N MET A 1 22.78 -18.21 -36.42
CA MET A 1 22.22 -19.32 -35.62
C MET A 1 23.24 -19.60 -34.53
N LEU A 2 23.07 -19.32 -33.23
CA LEU A 2 21.94 -18.95 -32.37
C LEU A 2 22.55 -18.30 -31.11
N GLU A 3 22.13 -17.10 -30.71
CA GLU A 3 22.35 -16.53 -29.35
C GLU A 3 21.13 -15.68 -28.91
N GLU A 4 19.90 -16.19 -29.10
CA GLU A 4 18.65 -15.58 -28.60
C GLU A 4 18.07 -16.34 -27.37
N GLY A 5 18.89 -17.15 -26.69
CA GLY A 5 18.43 -18.13 -25.70
C GLY A 5 18.39 -17.70 -24.23
N ASP A 6 19.11 -16.65 -23.82
CA ASP A 6 19.38 -16.38 -22.39
C ASP A 6 18.55 -15.21 -21.80
N GLU A 7 18.22 -14.18 -22.59
CA GLU A 7 17.44 -13.02 -22.11
C GLU A 7 16.00 -13.38 -21.70
N ARG A 8 15.39 -14.39 -22.35
CA ARG A 8 14.04 -14.87 -21.97
C ARG A 8 14.03 -15.59 -20.63
N GLY A 9 15.17 -16.13 -20.17
CA GLY A 9 15.30 -16.84 -18.90
C GLY A 9 15.33 -15.89 -17.70
N GLU A 10 16.07 -14.79 -17.80
CA GLU A 10 16.12 -13.75 -16.75
C GLU A 10 14.82 -12.97 -16.63
N ILE A 11 14.18 -12.61 -17.75
CA ILE A 11 12.89 -11.90 -17.75
C ILE A 11 11.80 -12.77 -17.10
N LYS A 12 11.76 -14.07 -17.42
CA LYS A 12 10.79 -15.02 -16.82
C LYS A 12 11.06 -15.22 -15.33
N LYS A 13 12.32 -15.30 -14.90
CA LYS A 13 12.68 -15.38 -13.46
C LYS A 13 12.23 -14.12 -12.72
N SER A 14 12.42 -12.94 -13.30
CA SER A 14 11.96 -11.68 -12.72
C SER A 14 10.43 -11.61 -12.62
N ALA A 15 9.70 -11.99 -13.67
CA ALA A 15 8.23 -12.03 -13.64
C ALA A 15 7.69 -13.05 -12.61
N VAL A 16 8.30 -14.23 -12.51
CA VAL A 16 7.94 -15.24 -11.51
C VAL A 16 8.26 -14.75 -10.10
N ALA A 17 9.38 -14.04 -9.90
CA ALA A 17 9.76 -13.45 -8.62
C ALA A 17 8.80 -12.35 -8.17
N VAL A 18 8.35 -11.49 -9.09
CA VAL A 18 7.29 -10.50 -8.82
C VAL A 18 6.00 -11.21 -8.45
N PHE A 19 5.59 -12.23 -9.19
CA PHE A 19 4.36 -12.98 -8.92
C PHE A 19 4.38 -13.63 -7.53
N LEU A 20 5.47 -14.32 -7.16
CA LEU A 20 5.65 -14.91 -5.84
C LEU A 20 5.64 -13.86 -4.73
N THR A 21 6.30 -12.72 -4.95
CA THR A 21 6.30 -11.60 -4.00
C THR A 21 4.88 -11.08 -3.77
N CYS A 22 4.14 -10.84 -4.86
CA CYS A 22 2.75 -10.38 -4.78
C CYS A 22 1.83 -11.40 -4.10
N LEU A 23 2.04 -12.69 -4.33
CA LEU A 23 1.26 -13.75 -3.70
C LEU A 23 1.45 -13.75 -2.18
N ILE A 24 2.71 -13.76 -1.71
CA ILE A 24 3.03 -13.84 -0.28
C ILE A 24 2.65 -12.55 0.44
N VAL A 25 3.05 -11.40 -0.10
CA VAL A 25 2.80 -10.10 0.53
C VAL A 25 1.32 -9.72 0.41
N GLY A 26 0.65 -10.06 -0.69
CA GLY A 26 -0.80 -9.86 -0.84
C GLY A 26 -1.61 -10.71 0.13
N PHE A 27 -1.18 -11.95 0.40
CA PHE A 27 -1.80 -12.77 1.44
C PHE A 27 -1.59 -12.17 2.84
N TYR A 28 -0.39 -11.65 3.11
CA TYR A 28 -0.12 -10.92 4.36
C TYR A 28 -0.99 -9.66 4.50
N ASP A 29 -1.16 -8.90 3.41
CA ASP A 29 -1.99 -7.69 3.37
C ASP A 29 -3.44 -7.98 3.75
N GLY A 30 -3.99 -9.08 3.20
CA GLY A 30 -5.36 -9.50 3.47
C GLY A 30 -5.59 -10.01 4.89
N PHE A 31 -4.56 -10.51 5.58
CA PHE A 31 -4.70 -11.12 6.90
C PHE A 31 -4.33 -10.16 8.04
N PHE A 32 -3.16 -9.53 7.96
CA PHE A 32 -2.68 -8.58 8.97
C PHE A 32 -3.01 -7.16 8.56
N GLY A 33 -2.48 -6.68 7.43
CA GLY A 33 -2.71 -5.32 6.90
C GLY A 33 -1.74 -4.19 7.33
N PRO A 34 -1.23 -4.07 8.59
CA PRO A 34 -0.34 -2.98 8.94
C PRO A 34 1.05 -3.22 8.35
N GLY A 35 1.64 -2.16 7.78
CA GLY A 35 3.01 -2.20 7.28
C GLY A 35 3.19 -2.92 5.94
N THR A 36 2.12 -3.39 5.29
CA THR A 36 2.21 -4.08 3.98
C THR A 36 2.95 -3.25 2.94
N GLY A 37 2.73 -1.93 2.88
CA GLY A 37 3.47 -1.05 1.97
C GLY A 37 4.98 -1.16 2.17
N SER A 38 5.47 -1.05 3.40
CA SER A 38 6.88 -1.20 3.74
C SER A 38 7.42 -2.59 3.39
N ILE A 39 6.62 -3.64 3.65
CA ILE A 39 6.98 -5.03 3.30
C ILE A 39 7.08 -5.19 1.79
N PHE A 40 6.16 -4.62 1.01
CA PHE A 40 6.22 -4.60 -0.46
C PHE A 40 7.49 -3.90 -0.94
N ILE A 41 7.86 -2.76 -0.36
CA ILE A 41 9.07 -2.03 -0.74
C ILE A 41 10.31 -2.89 -0.49
N ILE A 42 10.42 -3.49 0.69
CA ILE A 42 11.56 -4.35 1.05
C ILE A 42 11.60 -5.58 0.14
N ALA A 43 10.47 -6.24 -0.09
CA ALA A 43 10.40 -7.43 -0.93
C ALA A 43 10.77 -7.11 -2.40
N LEU A 44 10.26 -6.00 -2.95
CA LEU A 44 10.60 -5.54 -4.29
C LEU A 44 12.06 -5.13 -4.43
N PHE A 45 12.62 -4.49 -3.40
CA PHE A 45 14.03 -4.11 -3.36
C PHE A 45 14.96 -5.34 -3.28
N VAL A 46 14.69 -6.26 -2.35
CA VAL A 46 15.56 -7.42 -2.09
C VAL A 46 15.41 -8.51 -3.16
N ILE A 47 14.18 -8.85 -3.54
CA ILE A 47 13.89 -10.01 -4.40
C ILE A 47 13.97 -9.62 -5.87
N ASN A 48 13.42 -8.45 -6.23
CA ASN A 48 13.35 -8.00 -7.63
C ASN A 48 14.47 -7.02 -8.00
N LYS A 49 15.38 -6.71 -7.06
CA LYS A 49 16.52 -5.80 -7.23
C LYS A 49 16.13 -4.43 -7.81
N LEU A 50 14.90 -3.99 -7.56
CA LEU A 50 14.44 -2.66 -7.96
C LEU A 50 15.15 -1.61 -7.11
N SER A 51 15.40 -0.42 -7.67
CA SER A 51 15.86 0.70 -6.86
C SER A 51 14.85 1.05 -5.77
N LEU A 52 15.27 1.62 -4.64
CA LEU A 52 14.34 2.01 -3.56
C LEU A 52 13.23 2.95 -4.05
N LEU A 53 13.56 3.86 -4.97
CA LEU A 53 12.59 4.76 -5.60
C LEU A 53 11.55 3.97 -6.40
N GLN A 54 12.00 3.05 -7.25
CA GLN A 54 11.13 2.23 -8.10
C GLN A 54 10.31 1.23 -7.27
N ALA A 55 10.90 0.61 -6.26
CA ALA A 55 10.20 -0.27 -5.31
C ALA A 55 9.09 0.49 -4.55
N SER A 56 9.36 1.72 -4.12
CA SER A 56 8.37 2.59 -3.46
C SER A 56 7.21 2.98 -4.38
N ALA A 57 7.50 3.31 -5.64
CA ALA A 57 6.46 3.60 -6.63
C ALA A 57 5.60 2.35 -6.93
N THR A 58 6.24 1.21 -7.23
CA THR A 58 5.55 -0.05 -7.56
C THR A 58 4.75 -0.61 -6.39
N SER A 59 5.26 -0.50 -5.17
CA SER A 59 4.56 -0.93 -3.94
C SER A 59 3.20 -0.26 -3.79
N LYS A 60 3.09 1.05 -4.08
CA LYS A 60 1.81 1.78 -3.99
C LYS A 60 0.77 1.22 -4.97
N ILE A 61 1.19 0.86 -6.18
CA ILE A 61 0.31 0.26 -7.19
C ILE A 61 -0.17 -1.12 -6.72
N PHE A 62 0.72 -1.94 -6.17
CA PHE A 62 0.33 -3.26 -5.66
C PHE A 62 -0.56 -3.19 -4.42
N ASN A 63 -0.32 -2.26 -3.50
CA ASN A 63 -1.19 -2.04 -2.35
C ASN A 63 -2.58 -1.52 -2.77
N PHE A 64 -2.65 -0.74 -3.84
CA PHE A 64 -3.93 -0.35 -4.44
C PHE A 64 -4.65 -1.55 -5.08
N ALA A 65 -3.91 -2.39 -5.82
CA ALA A 65 -4.46 -3.58 -6.45
C ALA A 65 -4.97 -4.62 -5.44
N SER A 66 -4.25 -4.84 -4.33
CA SER A 66 -4.69 -5.75 -3.25
C SER A 66 -5.96 -5.24 -2.58
N ASN A 67 -6.07 -3.93 -2.32
CA ASN A 67 -7.29 -3.31 -1.79
C ASN A 67 -8.47 -3.43 -2.77
N ILE A 68 -8.27 -3.28 -4.08
CA ILE A 68 -9.31 -3.57 -5.07
C ILE A 68 -9.70 -5.05 -5.03
N GLY A 69 -8.73 -5.95 -4.93
CA GLY A 69 -8.98 -7.39 -4.76
C GLY A 69 -9.86 -7.67 -3.54
N ALA A 70 -9.56 -7.04 -2.41
CA ALA A 70 -10.37 -7.13 -1.20
C ALA A 70 -11.79 -6.57 -1.44
N PHE A 71 -11.93 -5.41 -2.06
CA PHE A 71 -13.23 -4.82 -2.42
C PHE A 71 -14.09 -5.79 -3.26
N VAL A 72 -13.52 -6.38 -4.31
CA VAL A 72 -14.22 -7.35 -5.17
C VAL A 72 -14.56 -8.62 -4.40
N ALA A 73 -13.66 -9.13 -3.56
CA ALA A 73 -13.92 -10.30 -2.72
C ALA A 73 -15.09 -10.06 -1.75
N PHE A 74 -15.12 -8.91 -1.07
CA PHE A 74 -16.22 -8.52 -0.17
C PHE A 74 -17.54 -8.28 -0.91
N LEU A 75 -17.46 -7.75 -2.14
CA LEU A 75 -18.62 -7.55 -3.01
C LEU A 75 -19.26 -8.91 -3.37
N ILE A 76 -18.46 -9.88 -3.81
CA ILE A 76 -18.93 -11.23 -4.14
C ILE A 76 -19.45 -11.96 -2.90
N ALA A 77 -18.82 -11.76 -1.74
CA ALA A 77 -19.25 -12.36 -0.47
C ALA A 77 -20.57 -11.76 0.08
N GLY A 78 -21.11 -10.69 -0.52
CA GLY A 78 -22.34 -10.02 -0.07
C GLY A 78 -22.23 -9.35 1.30
N LYS A 79 -21.02 -9.18 1.84
CA LYS A 79 -20.75 -8.58 3.17
C LYS A 79 -20.50 -7.07 3.09
N MET A 80 -20.97 -6.44 2.02
CA MET A 80 -20.66 -5.04 1.73
C MET A 80 -21.73 -4.10 2.30
N ALA A 81 -21.33 -3.23 3.22
CA ALA A 81 -22.22 -2.23 3.82
C ALA A 81 -22.32 -0.99 2.93
N PHE A 82 -23.09 -1.05 1.84
CA PHE A 82 -23.20 0.04 0.85
C PHE A 82 -23.68 1.38 1.46
N LEU A 83 -24.55 1.32 2.46
CA LEU A 83 -25.11 2.52 3.12
C LEU A 83 -24.02 3.39 3.77
N ILE A 84 -22.96 2.77 4.28
CA ILE A 84 -21.82 3.46 4.91
C ILE A 84 -20.64 3.53 3.92
N GLY A 85 -20.47 2.52 3.08
CA GLY A 85 -19.36 2.42 2.13
C GLY A 85 -19.35 3.53 1.09
N ILE A 86 -20.50 3.88 0.51
CA ILE A 86 -20.58 4.96 -0.48
C ILE A 86 -20.16 6.32 0.10
N PRO A 87 -20.75 6.81 1.21
CA PRO A 87 -20.31 8.07 1.81
C PRO A 87 -18.84 8.03 2.27
N MET A 88 -18.36 6.87 2.74
CA MET A 88 -16.96 6.69 3.10
C MET A 88 -16.02 6.81 1.89
N ILE A 89 -16.37 6.23 0.74
CA ILE A 89 -15.59 6.36 -0.51
C ILE A 89 -15.52 7.82 -0.93
N LEU A 90 -16.66 8.53 -0.93
CA LEU A 90 -16.72 9.95 -1.31
C LEU A 90 -15.87 10.82 -0.38
N ALA A 91 -16.00 10.63 0.93
CA ALA A 91 -15.22 11.38 1.92
C ALA A 91 -13.71 11.12 1.78
N ASN A 92 -13.31 9.85 1.59
CA ASN A 92 -11.90 9.49 1.36
C ASN A 92 -11.36 10.10 0.06
N LEU A 93 -12.13 10.06 -1.03
CA LEU A 93 -11.71 10.60 -2.32
C LEU A 93 -11.50 12.11 -2.25
N LEU A 94 -12.46 12.84 -1.66
CA LEU A 94 -12.36 14.28 -1.46
C LEU A 94 -11.19 14.63 -0.54
N GLY A 95 -11.07 13.97 0.61
CA GLY A 95 -9.98 14.20 1.56
C GLY A 95 -8.60 13.95 0.94
N ASN A 96 -8.45 12.87 0.17
CA ASN A 96 -7.19 12.56 -0.51
C ASN A 96 -6.87 13.58 -1.62
N HIS A 97 -7.87 14.03 -2.38
CA HIS A 97 -7.66 15.02 -3.44
C HIS A 97 -7.21 16.37 -2.87
N PHE A 98 -7.95 16.93 -1.90
CA PHE A 98 -7.59 18.20 -1.25
C PHE A 98 -6.28 18.08 -0.46
N GLY A 99 -6.09 16.96 0.25
CA GLY A 99 -4.88 16.70 1.03
C GLY A 99 -3.63 16.61 0.15
N SER A 100 -3.68 15.87 -0.95
CA SER A 100 -2.57 15.76 -1.91
C SER A 100 -2.27 17.10 -2.58
N LEU A 101 -3.31 17.86 -2.97
CA LEU A 101 -3.12 19.16 -3.59
C LEU A 101 -2.44 20.15 -2.63
N HIS A 102 -2.89 20.18 -1.37
CA HIS A 102 -2.27 21.01 -0.34
C HIS A 102 -0.84 20.55 -0.01
N ALA A 103 -0.58 19.24 0.02
CA ALA A 103 0.74 18.69 0.29
C ALA A 103 1.76 19.08 -0.79
N ILE A 104 1.37 19.03 -2.08
CA ILE A 104 2.27 19.39 -3.19
C ILE A 104 2.56 20.89 -3.23
N ASN A 105 1.56 21.73 -2.92
CA ASN A 105 1.69 23.18 -2.95
C ASN A 105 2.33 23.80 -1.70
N SER A 106 2.62 23.00 -0.68
CA SER A 106 3.15 23.50 0.59
C SER A 106 4.65 23.30 0.71
N ASN A 107 5.32 24.22 1.43
CA ASN A 107 6.69 24.00 1.86
C ASN A 107 6.67 22.82 2.84
N GLY A 108 7.49 21.78 2.60
CA GLY A 108 7.44 20.48 3.30
C GLY A 108 7.43 20.52 4.84
N GLU A 109 7.66 21.68 5.46
CA GLU A 109 7.38 21.94 6.88
C GLU A 109 5.93 21.65 7.30
N VAL A 110 4.92 21.96 6.48
CA VAL A 110 3.52 21.68 6.83
C VAL A 110 3.29 20.18 6.91
N ILE A 111 3.80 19.43 5.94
CA ILE A 111 3.72 17.97 5.92
C ILE A 111 4.37 17.40 7.18
N ARG A 112 5.56 17.89 7.54
CA ARG A 112 6.27 17.46 8.75
C ARG A 112 5.48 17.76 10.03
N LYS A 113 4.90 18.96 10.15
CA LYS A 113 4.06 19.35 11.31
C LYS A 113 2.85 18.45 11.44
N VAL A 114 2.13 18.20 10.35
CA VAL A 114 0.96 17.31 10.34
C VAL A 114 1.34 15.89 10.76
N LEU A 115 2.47 15.38 10.26
CA LEU A 115 2.98 14.06 10.62
C LEU A 115 3.26 13.96 12.13
N VAL A 116 4.00 14.91 12.69
CA VAL A 116 4.34 14.94 14.12
C VAL A 116 3.08 15.02 15.00
N VAL A 117 2.14 15.91 14.66
CA VAL A 117 0.88 16.05 15.40
C VAL A 117 0.08 14.75 15.36
N THR A 118 -0.04 14.12 14.19
CA THR A 118 -0.79 12.86 14.04
C THR A 118 -0.17 11.73 14.85
N VAL A 119 1.15 11.59 14.80
CA VAL A 119 1.87 10.56 15.58
C VAL A 119 1.68 10.78 17.08
N LEU A 120 1.79 12.02 17.56
CA LEU A 120 1.55 12.34 18.98
C LEU A 120 0.11 12.01 19.40
N LEU A 121 -0.89 12.34 18.58
CA LEU A 121 -2.28 12.02 18.86
C LEU A 121 -2.53 10.51 18.91
N ILE A 122 -1.93 9.74 17.99
CA ILE A 122 -2.02 8.27 18.00
C ILE A 122 -1.38 7.72 19.29
N ILE A 123 -0.21 8.20 19.68
CA ILE A 123 0.47 7.77 20.92
C ILE A 123 -0.42 8.03 22.14
N ILE A 124 -0.98 9.24 22.26
CA ILE A 124 -1.87 9.61 23.38
C ILE A 124 -3.13 8.75 23.37
N SER A 125 -3.77 8.58 22.21
CA SER A 125 -4.98 7.77 22.07
C SER A 125 -4.73 6.31 22.45
N MET A 126 -3.59 5.76 22.03
CA MET A 126 -3.21 4.39 22.35
C MET A 126 -2.87 4.23 23.84
N ALA A 127 -2.18 5.20 24.44
CA ALA A 127 -1.90 5.22 25.88
C ALA A 127 -3.18 5.32 26.72
N TYR A 128 -4.14 6.16 26.30
CA TYR A 128 -5.44 6.26 26.96
C TYR A 128 -6.21 4.94 26.87
N LYS A 129 -6.30 4.33 25.68
CA LYS A 129 -6.92 3.00 25.49
C LYS A 129 -6.25 1.91 26.32
N ALA A 130 -4.93 1.99 26.50
CA ALA A 130 -4.18 1.02 27.30
C ALA A 130 -4.39 1.20 28.81
N PHE A 131 -4.70 2.41 29.28
CA PHE A 131 -4.99 2.69 30.69
C PHE A 131 -6.49 2.61 31.04
N SER A 132 -7.37 2.77 30.05
CA SER A 132 -8.82 2.63 30.18
C SER A 132 -9.32 1.20 29.90
N ALA A 133 -8.42 0.23 29.76
CA ALA A 133 -8.69 -1.20 29.59
C ALA A 133 -8.21 -1.94 30.84
#